data_AF-A0A2V7FWR8-F1
#
_entry.id   AF-A0A2V7FWR8-F1
#
_cell.length_a   1.000
_cell.length_b   1.000
_cell.length_c   1.000
_cell.angle_alpha   90.00
_cell.angle_beta   90.00
_cell.angle_gamma   90.00
#
_symmetry.space_group_name_H-M   'P 1'
#
loop_
_entity.id
_entity.type
_entity.pdbx_description
1 polymer ?
#
loop_
_entity_poly.entity_id
_entity_poly.type
_entity_poly.pdbx_seq_one_letter_code
_entity_poly.pdbx_strand_id
1 'polypeptide(L)'
;MQGPLGTAQTEQWSWILQTVWGWVWGGLSWIVDWQAQVFRLVMTGSSFWEAAGKFLLLFFPATVLVAGVWGTMVSLYTIPFRSGRGRFLAALLMSWWDAVRMAWFYWFGLARFLLVFVGWIWGLLRLAVGLLWRTLKNLVTSPFAMLDSSSRQPGVPWIAFMLLLFWSAIEATIFTFTLRPTMSELLADLTGYAVNPLALVVLLWFFLFIIIGGSFACIQVLNEAIKTRAIGQIVSMVAVELAVALFEVLFLYRELIDAITPWLAQQGFQLGIVGTLGLALLGWVGVRGMTWFLFGRFGTPALLAILGRKAMEGVGAVRAAATADVEFWRGPINALKAEHEWFKKEAQHLMELLTLPVLQLVAAGFNFGTVVIMGKAHFALPFRSLDQVLHSTPIFHTGKTSTVEGGAS
;
A
#
# COMPACT_ATOMS: atom_id res chain seq x y z
N MET A 1 7.23 68.18 57.72
CA MET A 1 6.89 67.59 56.41
C MET A 1 6.53 66.13 56.65
N GLN A 2 5.23 65.84 56.79
CA GLN A 2 4.75 64.46 56.89
C GLN A 2 4.77 63.89 55.48
N GLY A 3 5.70 62.97 55.21
CA GLY A 3 5.74 62.22 53.96
C GLY A 3 4.44 61.40 53.80
N PRO A 4 4.00 61.13 52.56
CA PRO A 4 2.74 60.44 52.32
C PRO A 4 2.81 59.04 52.94
N LEU A 5 2.02 58.81 53.99
CA LEU A 5 1.94 57.55 54.75
C LEU A 5 1.53 56.32 53.91
N GLY A 6 1.21 56.50 52.62
CA GLY A 6 0.79 55.44 51.71
C GLY A 6 1.92 54.74 50.93
N THR A 7 3.05 55.40 50.67
CA THR A 7 4.10 54.84 49.77
C THR A 7 4.95 53.77 50.45
N ALA A 8 5.25 53.92 51.75
CA ALA A 8 6.04 52.96 52.52
C ALA A 8 5.30 51.61 52.71
N GLN A 9 3.96 51.64 52.87
CA GLN A 9 3.17 50.41 52.96
C GLN A 9 3.17 49.65 51.62
N THR A 10 3.03 50.34 50.49
CA THR A 10 3.02 49.69 49.17
C THR A 10 4.36 49.03 48.82
N GLU A 11 5.49 49.61 49.23
CA GLU A 11 6.82 49.01 49.05
C GLU A 11 7.04 47.80 49.97
N GLN A 12 6.54 47.86 51.21
CA GLN A 12 6.60 46.73 52.13
C GLN A 12 5.74 45.55 51.64
N TRP A 13 4.52 45.82 51.16
CA TRP A 13 3.66 44.80 50.58
C TRP A 13 4.23 44.21 49.29
N SER A 14 4.84 45.02 48.42
CA SER A 14 5.47 44.52 47.19
C SER A 14 6.67 43.61 47.50
N TRP A 15 7.49 43.96 48.49
CA TRP A 15 8.61 43.13 48.94
C TRP A 15 8.14 41.80 49.56
N ILE A 16 7.11 41.83 50.41
CA ILE A 16 6.53 40.61 50.99
C ILE A 16 5.97 39.71 49.90
N LEU A 17 5.21 40.27 48.95
CA LEU A 17 4.63 39.50 47.84
C LEU A 17 5.72 38.91 46.93
N GLN A 18 6.77 39.65 46.60
CA GLN A 18 7.90 39.14 45.83
C GLN A 18 8.66 38.02 46.56
N THR A 19 8.83 38.15 47.88
CA THR A 19 9.53 37.14 48.70
C THR A 19 8.71 35.84 48.78
N VAL A 20 7.42 35.95 49.08
CA VAL A 20 6.51 34.79 49.13
C VAL A 20 6.37 34.14 47.76
N TRP A 21 6.22 34.95 46.70
CA TRP A 21 6.21 34.46 45.32
C TRP A 21 7.52 33.76 44.96
N GLY A 22 8.66 34.33 45.35
CA GLY A 22 9.98 33.74 45.15
C GLY A 22 10.13 32.39 45.85
N TRP A 23 9.59 32.21 47.05
CA TRP A 23 9.59 30.93 47.77
C TRP A 23 8.69 29.89 47.10
N VAL A 24 7.46 30.27 46.73
CA VAL A 24 6.53 29.37 46.03
C VAL A 24 7.09 28.96 44.67
N TRP A 25 7.59 29.92 43.90
CA TRP A 25 8.18 29.67 42.58
C TRP A 25 9.49 28.90 42.68
N GLY A 26 10.33 29.15 43.69
CA GLY A 26 11.55 28.38 43.92
C GLY A 26 11.27 26.89 44.18
N GLY A 27 10.16 26.57 44.85
CA GLY A 27 9.73 25.19 45.04
C GLY A 27 9.00 24.56 43.84
N LEU A 28 8.62 25.33 42.82
CA LEU A 28 7.95 24.84 41.60
C LEU A 28 8.84 24.86 40.35
N SER A 29 9.83 25.75 40.29
CA SER A 29 10.65 26.00 39.10
C SER A 29 11.46 24.77 38.68
N TRP A 30 11.94 23.98 39.62
CA TRP A 30 12.67 22.74 39.33
C TRP A 30 11.82 21.73 38.55
N ILE A 31 10.49 21.75 38.70
CA ILE A 31 9.57 20.87 37.96
C ILE A 31 9.61 21.22 36.46
N VAL A 32 9.83 22.49 36.11
CA VAL A 32 9.92 22.95 34.71
C VAL A 32 11.16 22.38 34.02
N ASP A 33 12.30 22.37 34.68
CA ASP A 33 13.52 21.78 34.15
C ASP A 33 13.42 20.25 34.10
N TRP A 34 12.83 19.65 35.14
CA TRP A 34 12.62 18.21 35.22
C TRP A 34 11.64 17.70 34.15
N GLN A 35 10.49 18.36 33.93
CA GLN A 35 9.56 17.95 32.88
C GLN A 35 10.20 18.06 31.49
N ALA A 36 11.08 19.06 31.27
CA ALA A 36 11.81 19.21 30.02
C ALA A 36 12.78 18.04 29.80
N GLN A 37 13.43 17.55 30.85
CA GLN A 37 14.27 16.35 30.78
C GLN A 37 13.45 15.09 30.50
N VAL A 38 12.30 14.92 31.17
CA VAL A 38 11.39 13.79 30.94
C VAL A 38 10.90 13.76 29.49
N PHE A 39 10.39 14.86 28.96
CA PHE A 39 9.93 14.91 27.57
C PHE A 39 11.07 14.78 26.56
N ARG A 40 12.25 15.34 26.86
CA ARG A 40 13.44 15.13 26.02
C ARG A 40 13.80 13.66 25.94
N LEU A 41 13.78 12.92 27.05
CA LEU A 41 14.07 11.48 27.06
C LEU A 41 13.07 10.71 26.20
N VAL A 42 11.79 11.09 26.23
CA VAL A 42 10.74 10.44 25.42
C VAL A 42 10.87 10.76 23.93
N MET A 43 11.23 12.00 23.57
CA MET A 43 11.28 12.46 22.18
C MET A 43 12.62 12.20 21.47
N THR A 44 13.68 11.83 22.21
CA THR A 44 15.01 11.59 21.64
C THR A 44 15.33 10.09 21.52
N GLY A 45 15.91 9.71 20.38
CA GLY A 45 16.40 8.36 20.11
C GLY A 45 17.58 8.40 19.16
N SER A 46 18.44 7.38 19.23
CA SER A 46 19.59 7.22 18.33
C SER A 46 19.18 6.79 16.92
N SER A 47 18.00 6.18 16.81
CA SER A 47 17.38 5.72 15.58
C SER A 47 15.91 6.14 15.53
N PHE A 48 15.36 6.28 14.32
CA PHE A 48 13.93 6.56 14.11
C PHE A 48 13.03 5.57 14.87
N TRP A 49 13.36 4.28 14.84
CA TRP A 49 12.58 3.24 15.51
C TRP A 49 12.63 3.36 17.04
N GLU A 50 13.77 3.78 17.58
CA GLU A 50 13.92 4.00 19.02
C GLU A 50 13.11 5.23 19.45
N ALA A 51 13.18 6.33 18.69
CA ALA A 51 12.41 7.53 18.96
C ALA A 51 10.89 7.28 18.86
N ALA A 52 10.46 6.57 17.80
CA ALA A 52 9.05 6.19 17.62
C ALA A 52 8.57 5.25 18.74
N GLY A 53 9.38 4.26 19.13
CA GLY A 53 9.05 3.33 20.21
C GLY A 53 8.91 4.03 21.56
N LYS A 54 9.86 4.90 21.93
CA LYS A 54 9.80 5.69 23.16
C LYS A 54 8.61 6.64 23.17
N PHE A 55 8.38 7.35 22.07
CA PHE A 55 7.23 8.24 21.95
C PHE A 55 5.92 7.46 22.16
N LEU A 56 5.75 6.35 21.46
CA LEU A 56 4.50 5.59 21.51
C LEU A 56 4.31 4.90 22.88
N LEU A 57 5.37 4.40 23.53
CA LEU A 57 5.24 3.71 24.83
C LEU A 57 5.19 4.65 26.03
N LEU A 58 5.87 5.79 25.98
CA LEU A 58 6.17 6.60 27.17
C LEU A 58 5.55 8.00 27.14
N PHE A 59 5.10 8.51 26.00
CA PHE A 59 4.58 9.88 25.92
C PHE A 59 3.39 10.13 26.84
N PHE A 60 2.32 9.33 26.73
CA PHE A 60 1.14 9.49 27.58
C PHE A 60 1.45 9.18 29.06
N PRO A 61 2.16 8.09 29.42
CA PRO A 61 2.60 7.88 30.81
C PRO A 61 3.42 9.04 31.38
N ALA A 62 4.32 9.61 30.58
CA ALA A 62 5.13 10.76 30.98
C ALA A 62 4.29 12.02 31.22
N THR A 63 3.27 12.31 30.38
CA THR A 63 2.40 13.47 30.61
C THR A 63 1.60 13.34 31.90
N VAL A 64 1.09 12.14 32.22
CA VAL A 64 0.37 11.89 33.47
C VAL A 64 1.29 11.96 34.68
N LEU A 65 2.52 11.47 34.55
CA LEU A 65 3.54 11.57 35.60
C LEU A 65 3.88 13.05 35.90
N VAL A 66 4.07 13.86 34.85
CA VAL A 66 4.31 15.31 35.00
C VAL A 66 3.10 16.00 35.65
N ALA A 67 1.88 15.69 35.19
CA ALA A 67 0.65 16.22 35.79
C ALA A 67 0.48 15.81 37.26
N GLY A 68 0.84 14.57 37.58
CA GLY A 68 0.85 14.03 38.94
C GLY A 68 1.81 14.79 39.84
N VAL A 69 3.06 15.00 39.40
CA VAL A 69 4.08 15.75 40.14
C VAL A 69 3.66 17.20 40.39
N TRP A 70 3.20 17.90 39.34
CA TRP A 70 2.63 19.25 39.47
C TRP A 70 1.46 19.26 40.46
N GLY A 71 0.54 18.30 40.33
CA GLY A 71 -0.63 18.16 41.20
C GLY A 71 -0.25 17.95 42.65
N THR A 72 0.69 17.04 42.94
CA THR A 72 1.22 16.83 44.31
C THR A 72 1.90 18.08 44.85
N MET A 73 2.73 18.77 44.07
CA MET A 73 3.47 19.92 44.59
C MET A 73 2.55 21.09 44.91
N VAL A 74 1.58 21.38 44.03
CA VAL A 74 0.53 22.37 44.29
C VAL A 74 -0.33 21.95 45.49
N SER A 75 -0.66 20.66 45.60
CA SER A 75 -1.44 20.14 46.72
C SER A 75 -0.75 20.40 48.07
N LEU A 76 0.57 20.20 48.16
CA LEU A 76 1.35 20.39 49.39
C LEU A 76 1.20 21.81 49.94
N TYR A 77 1.24 22.82 49.08
CA TYR A 77 1.03 24.22 49.48
C TYR A 77 -0.39 24.52 49.96
N THR A 78 -1.38 23.73 49.53
CA THR A 78 -2.78 23.92 49.93
C THR A 78 -3.21 23.11 51.17
N ILE A 79 -2.42 22.13 51.60
CA ILE A 79 -2.74 21.26 52.77
C ILE A 79 -2.97 22.06 54.06
N PRO A 80 -2.15 23.07 54.41
CA PRO A 80 -2.34 23.82 55.67
C PRO A 80 -3.72 24.49 55.75
N PHE A 81 -4.24 24.94 54.61
CA PHE A 81 -5.46 25.74 54.47
C PHE A 81 -6.74 24.92 54.24
N ARG A 82 -6.65 23.59 54.10
CA ARG A 82 -7.81 22.72 53.85
C ARG A 82 -8.39 22.08 55.10
N SER A 83 -9.72 22.08 55.19
CA SER A 83 -10.49 21.21 56.09
C SER A 83 -10.57 19.79 55.50
N GLY A 84 -10.41 18.75 56.34
CA GLY A 84 -10.47 17.35 55.88
C GLY A 84 -9.17 16.77 55.29
N ARG A 85 -8.01 17.16 55.84
CA ARG A 85 -6.65 16.78 55.39
C ARG A 85 -6.47 15.29 55.09
N GLY A 86 -6.97 14.41 55.96
CA GLY A 86 -6.84 12.95 55.78
C GLY A 86 -7.57 12.43 54.54
N ARG A 87 -8.78 12.92 54.27
CA ARG A 87 -9.56 12.52 53.08
C ARG A 87 -8.92 13.04 51.79
N PHE A 88 -8.34 14.23 51.85
CA PHE A 88 -7.60 14.81 50.72
C PHE A 88 -6.31 14.03 50.41
N LEU A 89 -5.52 13.71 51.43
CA LEU A 89 -4.31 12.89 51.27
C LEU A 89 -4.64 11.50 50.74
N ALA A 90 -5.72 10.88 51.24
CA ALA A 90 -6.21 9.61 50.70
C ALA A 90 -6.62 9.70 49.23
N ALA A 91 -7.32 10.78 48.83
CA ALA A 91 -7.69 11.01 47.43
C ALA A 91 -6.47 11.22 46.52
N LEU A 92 -5.45 11.94 47.00
CA LEU A 92 -4.20 12.18 46.28
C LEU A 92 -3.38 10.89 46.11
N LEU A 93 -3.35 10.03 47.14
CA LEU A 93 -2.67 8.75 47.07
C LEU A 93 -3.42 7.77 46.16
N MET A 94 -4.75 7.80 46.19
CA MET A 94 -5.59 7.02 45.29
C MET A 94 -5.43 7.47 43.83
N SER A 95 -5.26 8.78 43.54
CA SER A 95 -5.02 9.25 42.18
C SER A 95 -3.67 8.80 41.62
N TRP A 96 -2.63 8.71 42.45
CA TRP A 96 -1.35 8.09 42.06
C TRP A 96 -1.50 6.60 41.77
N TRP A 97 -2.25 5.89 42.62
CA TRP A 97 -2.54 4.48 42.38
C TRP A 97 -3.32 4.27 41.08
N ASP A 98 -4.32 5.10 40.81
CA ASP A 98 -5.08 5.06 39.56
C ASP A 98 -4.19 5.35 38.35
N ALA A 99 -3.30 6.34 38.44
CA ALA A 99 -2.37 6.67 37.35
C ALA A 99 -1.42 5.51 37.02
N VAL A 100 -0.86 4.83 38.03
CA VAL A 100 -0.03 3.64 37.82
C VAL A 100 -0.82 2.52 37.16
N ARG A 101 -2.05 2.25 37.64
CA ARG A 101 -2.92 1.23 37.05
C ARG A 101 -3.31 1.56 35.60
N MET A 102 -3.62 2.82 35.31
CA MET A 102 -3.94 3.23 33.93
C MET A 102 -2.72 3.16 33.01
N ALA A 103 -1.51 3.49 33.50
CA ALA A 103 -0.27 3.31 32.74
C ALA A 103 -0.02 1.84 32.39
N TRP A 104 -0.32 0.94 33.31
CA TRP A 104 -0.28 -0.49 33.05
C TRP A 104 -1.30 -0.92 32.00
N PHE A 105 -2.56 -0.48 32.09
CA PHE A 105 -3.58 -0.77 31.07
C PHE A 105 -3.23 -0.18 29.70
N TYR A 106 -2.54 0.96 29.65
CA TYR A 106 -2.03 1.53 28.43
C TYR A 106 -1.01 0.61 27.74
N TRP A 107 -0.01 0.11 28.47
CA TRP A 107 0.97 -0.81 27.90
C TRP A 107 0.34 -2.14 27.47
N PHE A 108 -0.56 -2.70 28.27
CA PHE A 108 -1.27 -3.94 27.91
C PHE A 108 -2.21 -3.75 26.71
N GLY A 109 -2.95 -2.64 26.69
CA GLY A 109 -3.81 -2.28 25.56
C GLY A 109 -3.01 -2.11 24.28
N LEU A 110 -1.87 -1.42 24.36
CA LEU A 110 -0.97 -1.24 23.24
C LEU A 110 -0.34 -2.56 22.75
N ALA A 111 0.13 -3.42 23.66
CA ALA A 111 0.68 -4.73 23.30
C ALA A 111 -0.39 -5.61 22.61
N ARG A 112 -1.62 -5.61 23.13
CA ARG A 112 -2.74 -6.33 22.51
C ARG A 112 -3.07 -5.75 21.13
N PHE A 113 -3.10 -4.43 21.00
CA PHE A 113 -3.29 -3.76 19.71
C PHE A 113 -2.22 -4.18 18.69
N LEU A 114 -0.94 -4.18 19.08
CA LEU A 114 0.16 -4.59 18.20
C LEU A 114 0.03 -6.05 17.75
N LEU A 115 -0.32 -6.97 18.66
CA LEU A 115 -0.53 -8.38 18.32
C LEU A 115 -1.67 -8.56 17.31
N VAL A 116 -2.81 -7.89 17.54
CA VAL A 116 -3.95 -7.93 16.62
C VAL A 116 -3.58 -7.29 15.28
N PHE A 117 -2.83 -6.18 15.29
CA PHE A 117 -2.38 -5.49 14.08
C PHE A 117 -1.46 -6.35 13.22
N VAL A 118 -0.53 -7.10 13.83
CA VAL A 118 0.32 -8.06 13.10
C VAL A 118 -0.54 -9.19 12.49
N GLY A 119 -1.49 -9.73 13.26
CA GLY A 119 -2.44 -10.71 12.75
C GLY A 119 -3.26 -10.20 11.57
N TRP A 120 -3.62 -8.91 11.58
CA TRP A 120 -4.35 -8.25 10.51
C TRP A 120 -3.50 -8.07 9.24
N ILE A 121 -2.24 -7.62 9.38
CA ILE A 121 -1.29 -7.56 8.26
C ILE A 121 -1.13 -8.94 7.62
N TRP A 122 -1.02 -9.98 8.44
CA TRP A 122 -0.93 -11.35 7.95
C TRP A 122 -2.20 -11.80 7.21
N GLY A 123 -3.38 -11.46 7.74
CA GLY A 123 -4.67 -11.70 7.10
C GLY A 123 -4.78 -11.02 5.73
N LEU A 124 -4.44 -9.74 5.65
CA LEU A 124 -4.40 -8.98 4.40
C LEU A 124 -3.41 -9.56 3.40
N LEU A 125 -2.19 -9.92 3.85
CA LEU A 125 -1.19 -10.53 3.00
C LEU A 125 -1.70 -11.86 2.43
N ARG A 126 -2.32 -12.69 3.27
CA ARG A 126 -2.91 -13.98 2.85
C ARG A 126 -4.05 -13.78 1.85
N LEU A 127 -4.90 -12.77 2.05
CA LEU A 127 -5.97 -12.42 1.12
C LEU A 127 -5.41 -11.90 -0.20
N ALA A 128 -4.42 -11.00 -0.17
CA ALA A 128 -3.75 -10.47 -1.35
C ALA A 128 -3.08 -11.60 -2.15
N VAL A 129 -2.33 -12.48 -1.49
CA VAL A 129 -1.74 -13.68 -2.11
C VAL A 129 -2.82 -14.60 -2.64
N GLY A 130 -3.91 -14.83 -1.90
CA GLY A 130 -5.03 -15.65 -2.33
C GLY A 130 -5.73 -15.10 -3.57
N LEU A 131 -5.94 -13.79 -3.64
CA LEU A 131 -6.52 -13.10 -4.80
C LEU A 131 -5.57 -13.10 -5.99
N LEU A 132 -4.28 -12.84 -5.76
CA LEU A 132 -3.26 -12.91 -6.81
C LEU A 132 -3.15 -14.33 -7.36
N TRP A 133 -3.16 -15.34 -6.49
CA TRP A 133 -3.14 -16.74 -6.87
C TRP A 133 -4.39 -17.15 -7.62
N ARG A 134 -5.59 -16.72 -7.18
CA ARG A 134 -6.85 -16.97 -7.90
C ARG A 134 -6.88 -16.27 -9.25
N THR A 135 -6.35 -15.04 -9.34
CA THR A 135 -6.27 -14.29 -10.60
C THR A 135 -5.28 -14.92 -11.54
N LEU A 136 -4.10 -15.32 -11.05
CA LEU A 136 -3.09 -16.05 -11.81
C LEU A 136 -3.63 -17.41 -12.27
N LYS A 137 -4.27 -18.16 -11.36
CA LYS A 137 -4.93 -19.42 -11.68
C LYS A 137 -5.99 -19.19 -12.75
N ASN A 138 -6.86 -18.19 -12.61
CA ASN A 138 -7.88 -17.87 -13.62
C ASN A 138 -7.28 -17.37 -14.95
N LEU A 139 -6.16 -16.66 -14.94
CA LEU A 139 -5.48 -16.23 -16.16
C LEU A 139 -4.85 -17.43 -16.88
N VAL A 140 -4.28 -18.37 -16.12
CA VAL A 140 -3.73 -19.62 -16.64
C VAL A 140 -4.84 -20.59 -17.03
N THR A 141 -5.93 -20.69 -16.27
CA THR A 141 -7.02 -21.65 -16.50
C THR A 141 -8.16 -21.12 -17.35
N SER A 142 -8.29 -19.81 -17.59
CA SER A 142 -9.27 -19.28 -18.56
C SER A 142 -9.01 -19.73 -20.00
N PRO A 143 -7.75 -19.84 -20.50
CA PRO A 143 -7.53 -20.52 -21.76
C PRO A 143 -7.85 -22.02 -21.64
N PHE A 144 -7.61 -22.68 -20.48
CA PHE A 144 -7.97 -24.10 -20.27
C PHE A 144 -9.48 -24.37 -20.10
N ALA A 145 -10.27 -23.43 -19.60
CA ALA A 145 -11.72 -23.56 -19.46
C ALA A 145 -12.46 -23.19 -20.76
N MET A 146 -11.91 -22.23 -21.52
CA MET A 146 -12.26 -22.05 -22.93
C MET A 146 -11.83 -23.28 -23.76
N LEU A 147 -10.72 -23.94 -23.45
CA LEU A 147 -10.33 -25.22 -24.05
C LEU A 147 -11.36 -26.33 -23.76
N ASP A 148 -11.96 -26.42 -22.57
CA ASP A 148 -12.93 -27.50 -22.29
C ASP A 148 -14.31 -27.27 -22.96
N SER A 149 -14.77 -26.02 -23.07
CA SER A 149 -16.02 -25.71 -23.79
C SER A 149 -15.86 -25.63 -25.31
N SER A 150 -14.66 -25.27 -25.80
CA SER A 150 -14.33 -25.17 -27.23
C SER A 150 -13.69 -26.45 -27.80
N SER A 151 -13.16 -27.38 -26.98
CA SER A 151 -12.64 -28.69 -27.43
C SER A 151 -13.71 -29.61 -27.99
N ARG A 152 -14.99 -29.34 -27.70
CA ARG A 152 -16.13 -30.07 -28.26
C ARG A 152 -16.50 -29.60 -29.69
N GLN A 153 -15.81 -28.60 -30.23
CA GLN A 153 -15.95 -28.22 -31.64
C GLN A 153 -14.64 -28.50 -32.41
N PRO A 154 -14.65 -29.40 -33.40
CA PRO A 154 -13.47 -29.72 -34.19
C PRO A 154 -13.16 -28.55 -35.11
N GLY A 155 -12.09 -27.79 -34.82
CA GLY A 155 -11.64 -26.73 -35.73
C GLY A 155 -10.55 -25.80 -35.23
N VAL A 156 -10.27 -25.69 -33.93
CA VAL A 156 -9.26 -24.76 -33.41
C VAL A 156 -7.95 -25.49 -33.06
N PRO A 157 -6.84 -25.27 -33.80
CA PRO A 157 -5.55 -25.92 -33.53
C PRO A 157 -4.83 -25.23 -32.37
N TRP A 158 -5.32 -25.43 -31.15
CA TRP A 158 -4.77 -24.84 -29.92
C TRP A 158 -3.29 -25.14 -29.70
N ILE A 159 -2.84 -26.33 -30.11
CA ILE A 159 -1.42 -26.69 -30.09
C ILE A 159 -0.60 -25.73 -30.97
N ALA A 160 -1.11 -25.34 -32.14
CA ALA A 160 -0.42 -24.43 -33.04
C ALA A 160 -0.41 -22.99 -32.51
N PHE A 161 -1.47 -22.58 -31.80
CA PHE A 161 -1.50 -21.29 -31.11
C PHE A 161 -0.47 -21.22 -29.97
N MET A 162 -0.39 -22.25 -29.12
CA MET A 162 0.60 -22.33 -28.05
C MET A 162 2.03 -22.39 -28.60
N LEU A 163 2.25 -23.17 -29.67
CA LEU A 163 3.56 -23.25 -30.33
C LEU A 163 3.95 -21.95 -31.01
N LEU A 164 2.99 -21.22 -31.62
CA LEU A 164 3.24 -19.89 -32.19
C LEU A 164 3.63 -18.87 -31.11
N LEU A 165 2.93 -18.89 -29.97
CA LEU A 165 3.22 -18.00 -28.84
C LEU A 165 4.58 -18.33 -28.22
N PHE A 166 4.85 -19.63 -28.02
CA PHE A 166 6.14 -20.11 -27.53
C PHE A 166 7.28 -19.77 -28.48
N TRP A 167 7.08 -19.93 -29.79
CA TRP A 167 8.07 -19.58 -30.80
C TRP A 167 8.31 -18.07 -30.85
N SER A 168 7.26 -17.26 -30.79
CA SER A 168 7.37 -15.80 -30.71
C SER A 168 8.11 -15.36 -29.43
N ALA A 169 7.92 -16.06 -28.31
CA ALA A 169 8.68 -15.83 -27.08
C ALA A 169 10.16 -16.20 -27.24
N ILE A 170 10.49 -17.27 -27.96
CA ILE A 170 11.87 -17.64 -28.29
C ILE A 170 12.51 -16.57 -29.19
N GLU A 171 11.85 -16.17 -30.28
CA GLU A 171 12.36 -15.11 -31.17
C GLU A 171 12.57 -13.80 -30.40
N ALA A 172 11.60 -13.37 -29.59
CA ALA A 172 11.74 -12.18 -28.75
C ALA A 172 12.93 -12.29 -27.79
N THR A 173 13.18 -13.48 -27.23
CA THR A 173 14.32 -13.71 -26.34
C THR A 173 15.64 -13.60 -27.09
N ILE A 174 15.76 -14.25 -28.26
CA ILE A 174 16.97 -14.18 -29.10
C ILE A 174 17.26 -12.73 -29.48
N PHE A 175 16.25 -12.01 -29.99
CA PHE A 175 16.42 -10.61 -30.40
C PHE A 175 16.70 -9.68 -29.22
N THR A 176 16.13 -9.93 -28.04
CA THR A 176 16.45 -9.15 -26.83
C THR A 176 17.93 -9.27 -26.49
N PHE A 177 18.53 -10.45 -26.60
CA PHE A 177 19.95 -10.63 -26.31
C PHE A 177 20.87 -10.03 -27.36
N THR A 178 20.49 -10.08 -28.64
CA THR A 178 21.28 -9.44 -29.71
C THR A 178 21.17 -7.92 -29.70
N LEU A 179 20.00 -7.36 -29.36
CA LEU A 179 19.77 -5.90 -29.39
C LEU A 179 20.12 -5.20 -28.09
N ARG A 180 20.33 -5.93 -27.01
CA ARG A 180 20.70 -5.38 -25.71
C ARG A 180 21.89 -4.41 -25.77
N PRO A 181 23.06 -4.75 -26.36
CA PRO A 181 24.19 -3.83 -26.43
C PRO A 181 23.82 -2.54 -27.18
N THR A 182 23.26 -2.67 -28.39
CA THR A 182 22.86 -1.54 -29.25
C THR A 182 21.84 -0.63 -28.56
N MET A 183 20.79 -1.19 -27.96
CA MET A 183 19.76 -0.41 -27.25
C MET A 183 20.28 0.24 -25.96
N SER A 184 21.25 -0.39 -25.29
CA SER A 184 21.86 0.19 -24.09
C SER A 184 22.73 1.40 -24.43
N GLU A 185 23.45 1.38 -25.55
CA GLU A 185 24.23 2.51 -26.05
C GLU A 185 23.32 3.65 -26.51
N LEU A 186 22.30 3.36 -27.33
CA LEU A 186 21.36 4.38 -27.81
C LEU A 186 20.61 5.06 -26.67
N LEU A 187 20.18 4.31 -25.65
CA LEU A 187 19.49 4.89 -24.50
C LEU A 187 20.45 5.63 -23.57
N ALA A 188 21.70 5.16 -23.42
CA ALA A 188 22.72 5.89 -22.67
C ALA A 188 23.05 7.23 -23.35
N ASP A 189 23.16 7.26 -24.68
CA ASP A 189 23.42 8.47 -25.47
C ASP A 189 22.26 9.47 -25.41
N LEU A 190 21.01 8.99 -25.42
CA LEU A 190 19.83 9.85 -25.37
C LEU A 190 19.49 10.37 -23.97
N THR A 191 19.79 9.61 -22.92
CA THR A 191 19.41 9.95 -21.54
C THR A 191 20.57 10.48 -20.70
N GLY A 192 21.81 10.25 -21.11
CA GLY A 192 23.01 10.62 -20.35
C GLY A 192 23.26 9.74 -19.10
N TYR A 193 22.44 8.70 -18.87
CA TYR A 193 22.53 7.83 -17.71
C TYR A 193 22.67 6.35 -18.12
N ALA A 194 23.41 5.58 -17.32
CA ALA A 194 23.46 4.13 -17.47
C ALA A 194 22.11 3.51 -17.08
N VAL A 195 21.38 3.01 -18.08
CA VAL A 195 20.07 2.37 -17.87
C VAL A 195 20.24 1.08 -17.07
N ASN A 196 19.32 0.83 -16.12
CA ASN A 196 19.30 -0.42 -15.36
C ASN A 196 19.23 -1.63 -16.33
N PRO A 197 20.24 -2.53 -16.31
CA PRO A 197 20.32 -3.62 -17.28
C PRO A 197 19.13 -4.58 -17.25
N LEU A 198 18.53 -4.79 -16.08
CA LEU A 198 17.38 -5.68 -15.93
C LEU A 198 16.11 -5.03 -16.50
N ALA A 199 15.88 -3.75 -16.20
CA ALA A 199 14.72 -3.03 -16.68
C ALA A 199 14.72 -2.92 -18.22
N LEU A 200 15.89 -2.68 -18.83
CA LEU A 200 16.07 -2.66 -20.28
C LEU A 200 15.71 -3.99 -20.92
N VAL A 201 16.20 -5.12 -20.36
CA VAL A 201 15.91 -6.46 -20.87
C VAL A 201 14.41 -6.77 -20.80
N VAL A 202 13.77 -6.49 -19.65
CA VAL A 202 12.34 -6.78 -19.48
C VAL A 202 11.49 -5.95 -20.44
N LEU A 203 11.75 -4.65 -20.53
CA LEU A 203 10.99 -3.76 -21.40
C LEU A 203 11.18 -4.11 -22.88
N LEU A 204 12.42 -4.34 -23.30
CA LEU A 204 12.77 -4.71 -24.68
C LEU A 204 12.12 -6.05 -25.06
N TRP A 205 12.12 -7.03 -24.16
CA TRP A 205 11.51 -8.33 -24.41
C TRP A 205 10.01 -8.24 -24.68
N PHE A 206 9.26 -7.49 -23.85
CA PHE A 206 7.82 -7.30 -24.07
C PHE A 206 7.53 -6.54 -25.37
N PHE A 207 8.31 -5.51 -25.66
CA PHE A 207 8.17 -4.73 -26.89
C PHE A 207 8.39 -5.59 -28.14
N LEU A 208 9.47 -6.38 -28.16
CA LEU A 208 9.79 -7.27 -29.27
C LEU A 208 8.76 -8.39 -29.42
N PHE A 209 8.31 -8.98 -28.32
CA PHE A 209 7.26 -10.00 -28.34
C PHE A 209 5.97 -9.50 -29.00
N ILE A 210 5.55 -8.26 -28.69
CA ILE A 210 4.36 -7.65 -29.30
C ILE A 210 4.57 -7.40 -30.79
N ILE A 211 5.72 -6.88 -31.21
CA ILE A 211 6.01 -6.63 -32.63
C ILE A 211 6.03 -7.94 -33.42
N ILE A 212 6.72 -8.96 -32.90
CA ILE A 212 6.86 -10.26 -33.56
C ILE A 212 5.49 -10.94 -33.69
N GLY A 213 4.68 -10.92 -32.63
CA GLY A 213 3.31 -11.40 -32.65
C GLY A 213 2.42 -10.62 -33.63
N GLY A 214 2.61 -9.30 -33.71
CA GLY A 214 1.93 -8.42 -34.64
C GLY A 214 2.25 -8.71 -36.12
N SER A 215 3.50 -9.02 -36.46
CA SER A 215 3.87 -9.44 -37.81
C SER A 215 3.15 -10.73 -38.23
N PHE A 216 3.03 -11.73 -37.34
CA PHE A 216 2.27 -12.94 -37.68
C PHE A 216 0.78 -12.66 -37.89
N ALA A 217 0.19 -11.78 -37.08
CA ALA A 217 -1.19 -11.32 -37.25
C ALA A 217 -1.41 -10.66 -38.63
N CYS A 218 -0.43 -9.89 -39.09
CA CYS A 218 -0.48 -9.25 -40.40
C CYS A 218 -0.51 -10.27 -41.56
N ILE A 219 0.36 -11.27 -41.51
CA ILE A 219 0.40 -12.34 -42.54
C ILE A 219 -0.94 -13.11 -42.61
N GLN A 220 -1.64 -13.27 -41.48
CA GLN A 220 -2.96 -13.91 -41.46
C GLN A 220 -4.04 -13.07 -42.11
N VAL A 221 -4.09 -11.76 -41.81
CA VAL A 221 -5.02 -10.85 -42.45
C VAL A 221 -4.75 -10.77 -43.96
N LEU A 222 -3.48 -10.83 -44.37
CA LEU A 222 -3.10 -10.88 -45.78
C LEU A 222 -3.59 -12.18 -46.45
N ASN A 223 -3.40 -13.34 -45.81
CA ASN A 223 -3.89 -14.62 -46.34
C ASN A 223 -5.42 -14.63 -46.46
N GLU A 224 -6.13 -14.07 -45.48
CA GLU A 224 -7.58 -13.94 -45.51
C GLU A 224 -8.06 -12.99 -46.62
N ALA A 225 -7.39 -11.85 -46.80
CA ALA A 225 -7.66 -10.91 -47.91
C ALA A 225 -7.44 -11.56 -49.29
N ILE A 226 -6.41 -12.42 -49.43
CA ILE A 226 -6.15 -13.18 -50.65
C ILE A 226 -7.27 -14.19 -50.91
N LYS A 227 -7.69 -14.94 -49.89
CA LYS A 227 -8.79 -15.92 -50.00
C LYS A 227 -10.12 -15.27 -50.38
N THR A 228 -10.40 -14.09 -49.83
CA THR A 228 -11.62 -13.32 -50.09
C THR A 228 -11.56 -12.48 -51.38
N ARG A 229 -10.44 -12.52 -52.10
CA ARG A 229 -10.16 -11.73 -53.32
C ARG A 229 -10.41 -10.22 -53.15
N ALA A 230 -10.21 -9.69 -51.95
CA ALA A 230 -10.38 -8.27 -51.65
C ALA A 230 -9.14 -7.47 -52.09
N ILE A 231 -9.04 -7.13 -53.38
CA ILE A 231 -7.86 -6.52 -54.01
C ILE A 231 -7.38 -5.26 -53.26
N GLY A 232 -8.30 -4.40 -52.81
CA GLY A 232 -7.96 -3.19 -52.06
C GLY A 232 -7.32 -3.48 -50.69
N GLN A 233 -7.80 -4.51 -49.99
CA GLN A 233 -7.25 -4.94 -48.70
C GLN A 233 -5.92 -5.68 -48.86
N ILE A 234 -5.74 -6.43 -49.97
CA ILE A 234 -4.46 -7.07 -50.29
C ILE A 234 -3.38 -6.00 -50.46
N VAL A 235 -3.65 -4.94 -51.24
CA VAL A 235 -2.66 -3.88 -51.49
C VAL A 235 -2.28 -3.15 -50.21
N SER A 236 -3.25 -2.77 -49.37
CA SER A 236 -2.95 -2.11 -48.10
C SER A 236 -2.21 -3.01 -47.13
N MET A 237 -2.56 -4.30 -47.08
CA MET A 237 -1.93 -5.25 -46.17
C MET A 237 -0.50 -5.60 -46.61
N VAL A 238 -0.25 -5.73 -47.91
CA VAL A 238 1.12 -5.90 -48.44
C VAL A 238 1.97 -4.68 -48.13
N ALA A 239 1.43 -3.46 -48.23
CA ALA A 239 2.16 -2.24 -47.89
C ALA A 239 2.53 -2.19 -46.39
N VAL A 240 1.61 -2.59 -45.51
CA VAL A 240 1.87 -2.70 -44.06
C VAL A 240 2.92 -3.76 -43.76
N GLU A 241 2.80 -4.95 -44.35
CA GLU A 241 3.77 -6.03 -44.16
C GLU A 241 5.17 -5.61 -44.66
N LEU A 242 5.26 -4.88 -45.76
CA LEU A 242 6.53 -4.40 -46.30
C LEU A 242 7.17 -3.34 -45.41
N ALA A 243 6.36 -2.49 -44.77
CA ALA A 243 6.85 -1.53 -43.77
C ALA A 243 7.35 -2.24 -42.50
N VAL A 244 6.62 -3.25 -42.02
CA VAL A 244 7.04 -4.09 -40.87
C VAL A 244 8.31 -4.86 -41.22
N ALA A 245 8.37 -5.47 -42.40
CA ALA A 245 9.54 -6.18 -42.89
C ALA A 245 10.76 -5.25 -42.98
N LEU A 246 10.59 -4.03 -43.47
CA LEU A 246 11.68 -3.06 -43.53
C LEU A 246 12.21 -2.72 -42.13
N PHE A 247 11.32 -2.51 -41.16
CA PHE A 247 11.71 -2.29 -39.78
C PHE A 247 12.44 -3.52 -39.18
N GLU A 248 11.85 -4.70 -39.29
CA GLU A 248 12.41 -5.92 -38.71
C GLU A 248 13.73 -6.32 -39.36
N VAL A 249 13.88 -6.13 -40.67
CA VAL A 249 15.12 -6.43 -41.39
C VAL A 249 16.23 -5.45 -41.01
N LEU A 250 15.93 -4.14 -40.96
CA LEU A 250 16.94 -3.12 -40.66
C LEU A 250 17.36 -3.09 -39.20
N PHE A 251 16.43 -3.32 -38.27
CA PHE A 251 16.68 -3.18 -36.84
C PHE A 251 16.85 -4.52 -36.10
N LEU A 252 16.22 -5.62 -36.52
CA LEU A 252 16.30 -6.89 -35.79
C LEU A 252 17.24 -7.89 -36.49
N TYR A 253 16.93 -8.24 -37.74
CA TYR A 253 17.67 -9.27 -38.46
C TYR A 253 19.05 -8.80 -38.89
N ARG A 254 19.23 -7.52 -39.22
CA ARG A 254 20.57 -6.98 -39.47
C ARG A 254 21.49 -7.15 -38.26
N GLU A 255 21.04 -6.73 -37.07
CA GLU A 255 21.83 -6.84 -35.84
C GLU A 255 22.10 -8.32 -35.48
N LEU A 256 21.16 -9.21 -35.78
CA LEU A 256 21.36 -10.66 -35.67
C LEU A 256 22.46 -11.16 -36.62
N ILE A 257 22.44 -10.75 -37.90
CA ILE A 257 23.47 -11.13 -38.86
C ILE A 257 24.81 -10.51 -38.48
N ASP A 258 24.85 -9.24 -38.07
CA ASP A 258 26.07 -8.55 -37.62
C ASP A 258 26.69 -9.23 -36.39
N ALA A 259 25.89 -9.80 -35.50
CA ALA A 259 26.38 -10.63 -34.39
C ALA A 259 27.00 -11.97 -34.85
N ILE A 260 26.58 -12.50 -36.00
CA ILE A 260 27.06 -13.78 -36.59
C ILE A 260 28.21 -13.54 -37.61
N THR A 261 28.33 -12.33 -38.17
CA THR A 261 29.35 -11.96 -39.17
C THR A 261 30.79 -12.27 -38.75
N PRO A 262 31.22 -12.10 -37.48
CA PRO A 262 32.58 -12.49 -37.05
C PRO A 262 32.87 -13.98 -37.27
N TRP A 263 31.88 -14.85 -37.13
CA TRP A 263 32.00 -16.28 -37.39
C TRP A 263 32.09 -16.58 -38.90
N LEU A 264 31.32 -15.87 -39.74
CA LEU A 264 31.40 -15.98 -41.20
C LEU A 264 32.75 -15.48 -41.76
N ALA A 265 33.30 -14.43 -41.16
CA ALA A 265 34.61 -13.88 -41.51
C ALA A 265 35.74 -14.89 -41.21
N GLN A 266 35.62 -15.69 -40.15
CA GLN A 266 36.55 -16.79 -39.85
C GLN A 266 36.53 -17.90 -40.91
N GLN A 267 35.42 -18.06 -41.64
CA GLN A 267 35.28 -19.01 -42.73
C GLN A 267 35.67 -18.44 -44.12
N GLY A 268 36.15 -17.19 -44.17
CA GLY A 268 36.64 -16.56 -45.39
C GLY A 268 35.59 -15.75 -46.17
N PHE A 269 34.37 -15.57 -45.64
CA PHE A 269 33.33 -14.75 -46.26
C PHE A 269 33.34 -13.33 -45.67
N GLN A 270 33.76 -12.33 -46.47
CA GLN A 270 33.63 -10.91 -46.12
C GLN A 270 32.32 -10.35 -46.67
N LEU A 271 31.34 -10.16 -45.80
CA LEU A 271 30.05 -9.57 -46.17
C LEU A 271 30.14 -8.05 -46.13
N GLY A 272 29.92 -7.39 -47.28
CA GLY A 272 29.65 -5.95 -47.32
C GLY A 272 28.22 -5.63 -46.87
N ILE A 273 27.90 -4.34 -46.69
CA ILE A 273 26.58 -3.85 -46.22
C ILE A 273 25.41 -4.45 -47.01
N VAL A 274 25.54 -4.54 -48.34
CA VAL A 274 24.52 -5.12 -49.22
C VAL A 274 24.37 -6.63 -49.00
N GLY A 275 25.47 -7.32 -48.71
CA GLY A 275 25.47 -8.75 -48.36
C GLY A 275 24.79 -9.02 -47.02
N THR A 276 25.09 -8.21 -46.00
CA THR A 276 24.44 -8.29 -44.67
C THR A 276 22.94 -8.05 -44.78
N LEU A 277 22.51 -7.01 -45.50
CA LEU A 277 21.08 -6.71 -45.69
C LEU A 277 20.36 -7.77 -46.51
N GLY A 278 21.01 -8.31 -47.56
CA GLY A 278 20.47 -9.41 -48.35
C GLY A 278 20.27 -10.67 -47.51
N LEU A 279 21.25 -11.04 -46.68
CA LEU A 279 21.15 -12.17 -45.77
C LEU A 279 20.12 -11.94 -44.66
N ALA A 280 20.01 -10.72 -44.13
CA ALA A 280 19.00 -10.35 -43.14
C ALA A 280 17.59 -10.48 -43.72
N LEU A 281 17.38 -10.04 -44.97
CA LEU A 281 16.11 -10.20 -45.67
C LEU A 281 15.77 -11.67 -45.93
N LEU A 282 16.75 -12.47 -46.39
CA LEU A 282 16.55 -13.90 -46.61
C LEU A 282 16.29 -14.66 -45.30
N GLY A 283 16.99 -14.28 -44.23
CA GLY A 283 16.76 -14.81 -42.88
C GLY A 283 15.37 -14.46 -42.38
N TRP A 284 14.92 -13.21 -42.57
CA TRP A 284 13.57 -12.78 -42.23
C TRP A 284 12.51 -13.55 -43.00
N VAL A 285 12.62 -13.64 -44.34
CA VAL A 285 11.67 -14.41 -45.16
C VAL A 285 11.67 -15.89 -44.78
N GLY A 286 12.84 -16.48 -44.52
CA GLY A 286 13.00 -17.88 -44.16
C GLY A 286 12.35 -18.21 -42.81
N VAL A 287 12.68 -17.45 -41.77
CA VAL A 287 12.12 -17.64 -40.42
C VAL A 287 10.61 -17.36 -40.43
N ARG A 288 10.17 -16.24 -41.03
CA ARG A 288 8.74 -15.90 -41.10
C ARG A 288 7.95 -16.92 -41.92
N GLY A 289 8.46 -17.33 -43.07
CA GLY A 289 7.82 -18.35 -43.93
C GLY A 289 7.73 -19.72 -43.25
N MET A 290 8.80 -20.14 -42.56
CA MET A 290 8.83 -21.39 -41.80
C MET A 290 7.85 -21.37 -40.64
N THR A 291 7.90 -20.34 -39.79
CA THR A 291 7.02 -20.20 -38.63
C THR A 291 5.55 -20.06 -39.04
N TRP A 292 5.30 -19.35 -40.15
CA TRP A 292 3.98 -19.28 -40.76
C TRP A 292 3.45 -20.64 -41.21
N PHE A 293 4.27 -21.44 -41.89
CA PHE A 293 3.88 -22.75 -42.39
C PHE A 293 3.68 -23.79 -41.27
N LEU A 294 4.58 -23.79 -40.28
CA LEU A 294 4.56 -24.74 -39.17
C LEU A 294 3.45 -24.43 -38.16
N PHE A 295 3.27 -23.15 -37.80
CA PHE A 295 2.38 -22.75 -36.70
C PHE A 295 1.40 -21.64 -37.09
N GLY A 296 1.81 -20.63 -37.84
CA GLY A 296 1.01 -19.43 -38.14
C GLY A 296 -0.31 -19.72 -38.86
N ARG A 297 -0.31 -20.59 -39.87
CA ARG A 297 -1.53 -20.96 -40.63
C ARG A 297 -2.66 -21.55 -39.78
N PHE A 298 -2.31 -22.05 -38.59
CA PHE A 298 -3.21 -22.75 -37.68
C PHE A 298 -3.42 -21.99 -36.36
N GLY A 299 -2.40 -21.29 -35.87
CA GLY A 299 -2.41 -20.58 -34.58
C GLY A 299 -2.84 -19.11 -34.65
N THR A 300 -2.55 -18.41 -35.76
CA THR A 300 -2.83 -16.97 -35.85
C THR A 300 -4.33 -16.60 -35.87
N PRO A 301 -5.26 -17.42 -36.42
CA PRO A 301 -6.69 -17.16 -36.27
C PRO A 301 -7.15 -17.11 -34.80
N ALA A 302 -6.60 -17.99 -33.94
CA ALA A 302 -6.90 -17.99 -32.51
C ALA A 302 -6.31 -16.75 -31.80
N LEU A 303 -5.11 -16.32 -32.22
CA LEU A 303 -4.48 -15.08 -31.73
C LEU A 303 -5.34 -13.85 -32.04
N LEU A 304 -5.87 -13.74 -33.26
CA LEU A 304 -6.77 -12.66 -33.67
C LEU A 304 -8.13 -12.70 -32.95
N ALA A 305 -8.69 -13.89 -32.70
CA ALA A 305 -9.96 -14.03 -31.97
C ALA A 305 -9.84 -13.55 -30.51
N ILE A 306 -8.72 -13.85 -29.86
CA ILE A 306 -8.43 -13.42 -28.48
C ILE A 306 -8.13 -11.91 -28.43
N LEU A 307 -7.30 -11.39 -29.34
CA LEU A 307 -6.95 -9.96 -29.40
C LEU A 307 -8.15 -9.09 -29.80
N GLY A 308 -8.97 -9.56 -30.75
CA GLY A 308 -10.14 -8.84 -31.24
C GLY A 308 -11.36 -8.92 -30.33
N ARG A 309 -11.31 -9.76 -29.28
CA ARG A 309 -12.46 -10.06 -28.40
C ARG A 309 -13.75 -10.38 -29.18
N LYS A 310 -13.61 -10.87 -30.42
CA LYS A 310 -14.72 -11.26 -31.28
C LYS A 310 -14.93 -12.75 -31.09
N ALA A 311 -16.11 -13.11 -30.59
CA ALA A 311 -16.56 -14.49 -30.62
C ALA A 311 -16.49 -14.98 -32.07
N MET A 312 -15.87 -16.14 -32.27
CA MET A 312 -15.83 -16.83 -33.56
C MET A 312 -17.27 -16.92 -34.07
N GLU A 313 -17.55 -16.38 -35.27
CA GLU A 313 -18.87 -16.47 -35.87
C GLU A 313 -19.19 -17.93 -36.19
N GLY A 314 -20.03 -18.53 -35.35
CA GLY A 314 -20.44 -19.93 -35.48
C GLY A 314 -21.19 -20.47 -34.27
N VAL A 315 -22.51 -20.29 -34.27
CA VAL A 315 -23.53 -21.12 -33.58
C VAL A 315 -23.68 -20.93 -32.06
N GLY A 316 -24.78 -20.26 -31.67
CA GLY A 316 -25.65 -20.69 -30.57
C GLY A 316 -25.21 -20.52 -29.10
N ALA A 317 -24.02 -19.97 -28.81
CA ALA A 317 -23.47 -19.93 -27.45
C ALA A 317 -23.81 -18.69 -26.61
N VAL A 318 -24.67 -17.78 -27.09
CA VAL A 318 -24.88 -16.47 -26.44
C VAL A 318 -25.71 -16.57 -25.14
N ARG A 319 -26.49 -17.63 -24.92
CA ARG A 319 -27.45 -17.69 -23.81
C ARG A 319 -26.97 -18.46 -22.56
N ALA A 320 -26.02 -19.40 -22.71
CA ALA A 320 -25.51 -20.21 -21.60
C ALA A 320 -24.24 -19.62 -20.95
N ALA A 321 -23.42 -18.89 -21.70
CA ALA A 321 -22.24 -18.21 -21.17
C ALA A 321 -22.61 -17.01 -20.27
N ALA A 322 -23.66 -16.27 -20.64
CA ALA A 322 -24.11 -15.09 -19.91
C ALA A 322 -24.62 -15.40 -18.48
N THR A 323 -25.17 -16.59 -18.24
CA THR A 323 -25.63 -17.01 -16.90
C THR A 323 -24.48 -17.50 -16.01
N ALA A 324 -23.49 -18.19 -16.60
CA ALA A 324 -22.31 -18.66 -15.88
C ALA A 324 -21.39 -17.51 -15.44
N ASP A 325 -21.25 -16.46 -16.26
CA ASP A 325 -20.47 -15.26 -15.92
C ASP A 325 -21.09 -14.48 -14.75
N VAL A 326 -22.42 -14.31 -14.71
CA VAL A 326 -23.10 -13.56 -13.64
C VAL A 326 -22.97 -14.26 -12.27
N GLU A 327 -22.99 -15.58 -12.25
CA GLU A 327 -22.83 -16.37 -11.02
C GLU A 327 -21.36 -16.42 -10.56
N PHE A 328 -20.41 -16.46 -11.51
CA PHE A 328 -18.99 -16.37 -11.25
C PHE A 328 -18.56 -15.02 -10.63
N TRP A 329 -19.16 -13.90 -11.04
CA TRP A 329 -18.85 -12.57 -10.47
C TRP A 329 -19.57 -12.28 -9.14
N ARG A 330 -20.73 -12.90 -8.89
CA ARG A 330 -21.46 -12.72 -7.62
C ARG A 330 -20.70 -13.26 -6.41
N GLY A 331 -20.03 -14.40 -6.53
CA GLY A 331 -19.26 -15.00 -5.43
C GLY A 331 -18.15 -14.07 -4.90
N PRO A 332 -17.23 -13.59 -5.77
CA PRO A 332 -16.19 -12.63 -5.39
C PRO A 332 -16.72 -11.30 -4.87
N ILE A 333 -17.79 -10.75 -5.47
CA ILE A 333 -18.39 -9.48 -5.02
C ILE A 333 -19.02 -9.64 -3.63
N ASN A 334 -19.69 -10.76 -3.36
CA ASN A 334 -20.25 -11.02 -2.04
C ASN A 334 -19.16 -11.32 -1.00
N ALA A 335 -18.08 -12.00 -1.39
CA ALA A 335 -16.91 -12.19 -0.54
C ALA A 335 -16.26 -10.84 -0.18
N LEU A 336 -16.08 -9.94 -1.15
CA LEU A 336 -15.55 -8.59 -0.92
C LEU A 336 -16.47 -7.72 -0.06
N LYS A 337 -17.79 -7.81 -0.22
CA LYS A 337 -18.74 -7.08 0.62
C LYS A 337 -18.76 -7.60 2.05
N ALA A 338 -18.72 -8.93 2.23
CA ALA A 338 -18.63 -9.55 3.55
C ALA A 338 -17.31 -9.18 4.25
N GLU A 339 -16.20 -9.16 3.50
CA GLU A 339 -14.91 -8.66 3.99
C GLU A 339 -14.99 -7.18 4.36
N HIS A 340 -15.60 -6.32 3.54
CA HIS A 340 -15.72 -4.88 3.82
C HIS A 340 -16.53 -4.59 5.10
N GLU A 341 -17.66 -5.29 5.29
CA GLU A 341 -18.45 -5.13 6.51
C GLU A 341 -17.72 -5.65 7.75
N TRP A 342 -16.96 -6.75 7.59
CA TRP A 342 -16.06 -7.26 8.62
C TRP A 342 -14.94 -6.25 8.94
N PHE A 343 -14.30 -5.65 7.93
CA PHE A 343 -13.29 -4.60 8.10
C PHE A 343 -13.83 -3.40 8.87
N LYS A 344 -15.09 -2.99 8.61
CA LYS A 344 -15.70 -1.85 9.30
C LYS A 344 -15.92 -2.15 10.79
N LYS A 345 -16.43 -3.34 11.12
CA LYS A 345 -16.64 -3.76 12.52
C LYS A 345 -15.31 -3.93 13.26
N GLU A 346 -14.32 -4.54 12.60
CA GLU A 346 -12.99 -4.74 13.19
C GLU A 346 -12.23 -3.42 13.33
N ALA A 347 -12.36 -2.49 12.38
CA ALA A 347 -11.77 -1.15 12.49
C ALA A 347 -12.35 -0.38 13.68
N GLN A 348 -13.65 -0.52 13.96
CA GLN A 348 -14.25 0.03 15.18
C GLN A 348 -13.67 -0.61 16.44
N HIS A 349 -13.49 -1.94 16.44
CA HIS A 349 -12.88 -2.67 17.55
C HIS A 349 -11.42 -2.25 17.79
N LEU A 350 -10.63 -2.09 16.72
CA LEU A 350 -9.24 -1.60 16.77
C LEU A 350 -9.18 -0.14 17.26
N MET A 351 -10.10 0.70 16.82
CA MET A 351 -10.21 2.08 17.30
C MET A 351 -10.45 2.09 18.80
N GLU A 352 -11.37 1.27 19.29
CA GLU A 352 -11.68 1.14 20.71
C GLU A 352 -10.48 0.61 21.51
N LEU A 353 -9.83 -0.46 21.04
CA LEU A 353 -8.63 -1.03 21.64
C LEU A 353 -7.49 -0.02 21.75
N LEU A 354 -7.33 0.87 20.77
CA LEU A 354 -6.28 1.88 20.75
C LEU A 354 -6.62 3.08 21.63
N THR A 355 -7.86 3.56 21.57
CA THR A 355 -8.24 4.84 22.19
C THR A 355 -8.69 4.73 23.63
N LEU A 356 -9.30 3.61 24.03
CA LEU A 356 -9.79 3.42 25.38
C LEU A 356 -8.65 3.50 26.43
N PRO A 357 -7.47 2.88 26.23
CA PRO A 357 -6.36 3.02 27.16
C PRO A 357 -5.75 4.44 27.19
N VAL A 358 -5.73 5.13 26.05
CA VAL A 358 -5.26 6.53 25.96
C VAL A 358 -6.20 7.45 26.75
N LEU A 359 -7.51 7.30 26.55
CA LEU A 359 -8.55 8.10 27.23
C LEU A 359 -8.55 7.87 28.74
N GLN A 360 -8.35 6.62 29.18
CA GLN A 360 -8.18 6.30 30.60
C GLN A 360 -6.99 7.05 31.22
N LEU A 361 -5.88 7.15 30.48
CA LEU A 361 -4.69 7.85 30.94
C LEU A 361 -4.90 9.36 31.04
N VAL A 362 -5.50 9.95 30.00
CA VAL A 362 -5.84 11.38 29.97
C VAL A 362 -6.80 11.74 31.11
N ALA A 363 -7.81 10.90 31.36
CA ALA A 363 -8.73 11.08 32.47
C ALA A 363 -8.05 10.96 33.85
N ALA A 364 -7.05 10.07 33.99
CA ALA A 364 -6.25 10.00 35.21
C ALA A 364 -5.43 11.29 35.44
N GLY A 365 -4.84 11.86 34.38
CA GLY A 365 -4.18 13.17 34.44
C GLY A 365 -5.12 14.31 34.82
N PHE A 366 -6.33 14.33 34.26
CA PHE A 366 -7.36 15.31 34.61
C PHE A 366 -7.87 15.14 36.06
N ASN A 367 -7.94 13.90 36.54
CA ASN A 367 -8.28 13.61 37.93
C ASN A 367 -7.28 14.24 38.91
N PHE A 368 -5.99 14.35 38.59
CA PHE A 368 -5.05 15.08 39.43
C PHE A 368 -5.41 16.56 39.56
N GLY A 369 -5.73 17.23 38.44
CA GLY A 369 -6.14 18.64 38.47
C GLY A 369 -7.42 18.86 39.28
N THR A 370 -8.41 17.98 39.13
CA THR A 370 -9.69 18.09 39.85
C THR A 370 -9.59 17.71 41.32
N VAL A 371 -8.77 16.72 41.70
CA VAL A 371 -8.44 16.45 43.11
C VAL A 371 -7.75 17.66 43.72
N VAL A 372 -6.80 18.28 43.03
CA VAL A 372 -6.15 19.50 43.50
C VAL A 372 -7.16 20.62 43.70
N ILE A 373 -8.13 20.86 42.82
CA ILE A 373 -9.05 22.00 42.97
C ILE A 373 -10.21 21.69 43.94
N MET A 374 -10.85 20.53 43.79
CA MET A 374 -12.12 20.18 44.43
C MET A 374 -12.01 19.14 45.55
N GLY A 375 -10.83 18.53 45.75
CA GLY A 375 -10.60 17.49 46.77
C GLY A 375 -11.22 16.13 46.47
N LYS A 376 -11.79 15.95 45.27
CA LYS A 376 -12.39 14.69 44.77
C LYS A 376 -12.09 14.51 43.28
N ALA A 377 -11.92 13.26 42.86
CA ALA A 377 -11.76 12.91 41.44
C ALA A 377 -13.06 13.17 40.66
N HIS A 378 -12.93 13.60 39.40
CA HIS A 378 -14.07 13.88 38.53
C HIS A 378 -14.54 12.64 37.75
N PHE A 379 -13.60 11.81 37.29
CA PHE A 379 -13.89 10.57 36.58
C PHE A 379 -13.67 9.34 37.47
N ALA A 380 -14.64 8.42 37.48
CA ALA A 380 -14.48 7.10 38.08
C ALA A 380 -13.83 6.15 37.05
N LEU A 381 -12.57 5.78 37.30
CA LEU A 381 -11.80 4.86 36.44
C LEU A 381 -11.89 3.41 36.97
N PRO A 382 -11.74 2.37 36.11
CA PRO A 382 -11.49 2.42 34.67
C PRO A 382 -12.78 2.52 33.83
N PHE A 383 -12.67 3.16 32.66
CA PHE A 383 -13.75 3.14 31.65
C PHE A 383 -13.86 1.77 30.99
N ARG A 384 -15.09 1.28 30.81
CA ARG A 384 -15.37 -0.02 30.18
C ARG A 384 -15.64 0.05 28.67
N SER A 385 -16.03 1.22 28.15
CA SER A 385 -16.29 1.44 26.72
C SER A 385 -16.11 2.92 26.34
N LEU A 386 -15.98 3.19 25.04
CA LEU A 386 -15.95 4.55 24.48
C LEU A 386 -17.22 5.35 24.81
N ASP A 387 -18.39 4.71 24.81
CA ASP A 387 -19.66 5.37 25.16
C ASP A 387 -19.65 5.94 26.57
N GLN A 388 -19.03 5.24 27.52
CA GLN A 388 -18.91 5.72 28.90
C GLN A 388 -18.06 7.00 28.99
N VAL A 389 -17.05 7.14 28.14
CA VAL A 389 -16.21 8.35 28.05
C VAL A 389 -17.01 9.51 27.45
N LEU A 390 -17.76 9.27 26.36
CA LEU A 390 -18.61 10.29 25.74
C LEU A 390 -19.69 10.80 26.71
N HIS A 391 -20.36 9.91 27.44
CA HIS A 391 -21.38 10.29 28.42
C HIS A 391 -20.81 11.05 29.62
N SER A 392 -19.53 10.84 29.97
CA SER A 392 -18.88 11.54 31.07
C SER A 392 -18.32 12.92 30.68
N THR A 393 -18.32 13.29 29.39
CA THR A 393 -17.76 14.55 28.89
C THR A 393 -18.88 15.57 28.59
N PRO A 394 -18.92 16.76 29.23
CA PRO A 394 -20.05 17.69 29.13
C PRO A 394 -20.24 18.38 27.77
N ILE A 395 -19.31 18.22 26.83
CA ILE A 395 -19.35 18.90 25.51
C ILE A 395 -20.38 18.26 24.55
N PHE A 396 -20.81 17.02 24.80
CA PHE A 396 -21.79 16.31 23.94
C PHE A 396 -23.21 16.24 24.51
N HIS A 397 -23.52 17.04 25.55
CA HIS A 397 -24.91 17.25 25.97
C HIS A 397 -25.66 18.19 25.02
N THR A 398 -25.79 17.79 23.75
CA THR A 398 -26.76 18.37 22.83
C THR A 398 -27.73 17.27 22.40
N GLY A 399 -28.86 17.22 23.11
CA GLY A 399 -30.09 16.61 22.59
C GLY A 399 -30.19 15.08 22.67
N LYS A 400 -30.37 14.55 23.88
CA LYS A 400 -31.44 13.57 24.19
C LYS A 400 -31.47 13.29 25.68
N THR A 401 -32.50 13.82 26.32
CA THR A 401 -33.01 13.34 27.61
C THR A 401 -33.45 11.88 27.42
N SER A 402 -32.63 10.92 27.84
CA SER A 402 -33.13 9.62 28.26
C SER A 402 -33.33 9.68 29.76
N THR A 403 -34.60 9.68 30.14
CA THR A 403 -35.11 9.50 31.49
C THR A 403 -34.36 8.40 32.22
N VAL A 404 -33.75 8.76 33.33
CA VAL A 404 -33.40 7.84 34.40
C VAL A 404 -34.73 7.33 34.97
N GLU A 405 -35.10 6.09 34.69
CA GLU A 405 -36.01 5.37 35.57
C GLU A 405 -35.20 4.89 36.78
N GLY A 406 -35.63 5.38 37.94
CA GLY A 406 -35.10 5.00 39.23
C GLY A 406 -35.42 3.54 39.57
N GLY A 407 -34.62 3.01 40.49
CA GLY A 407 -34.56 1.61 40.84
C GLY A 407 -35.77 1.00 41.52
N ALA A 408 -35.69 -0.31 41.71
CA ALA A 408 -36.15 -0.99 42.92
C ALA A 408 -35.42 -2.33 43.08
N SER A 409 -35.06 -2.62 44.35
CA SER A 409 -34.46 -3.83 44.96
C SER A 409 -33.01 -4.18 44.64
#